data_AF-K1DYZ5-F1
#
_entry.id   AF-K1DYZ5-F1
#
_cell.length_a   1.000
_cell.length_b   1.000
_cell.length_c   1.000
_cell.angle_alpha   90.00
_cell.angle_beta   90.00
_cell.angle_gamma   90.00
#
_symmetry.space_group_name_H-M   'P 1'
#
loop_
_entity.id
_entity.type
_entity.pdbx_description
1 polymer ?
#
loop_
_entity_poly.entity_id
_entity_poly.type
_entity_poly.pdbx_seq_one_letter_code
_entity_poly.pdbx_strand_id
1 'polypeptide(L)'
;MEQTPVPPILMGVYRYPRMMTSKSEPTILGVLPGRVWLVGQGGVLFDAPAQAIRAKASKTVGHVTLEVNGGKHVLAGIGSASGAPFSEQQLAELAASRPAVEGHPASQSLMAGRTLYVGAPGKIDGTYQGGVQSIVGREIGQQREIGAALRELLTAVGVAV
;
A
#
# COMPACT_ATOMS: atom_id res chain seq x y z
N MET A 1 -10.55 31.69 -3.11
CA MET A 1 -10.87 30.36 -3.67
C MET A 1 -10.76 29.39 -2.51
N GLU A 2 -11.87 28.91 -1.96
CA GLU A 2 -11.83 27.83 -0.97
C GLU A 2 -11.22 26.60 -1.64
N GLN A 3 -10.07 26.15 -1.15
CA GLN A 3 -9.51 24.87 -1.56
C GLN A 3 -10.39 23.80 -0.94
N THR A 4 -11.19 23.11 -1.76
CA THR A 4 -11.85 21.88 -1.32
C THR A 4 -10.78 20.96 -0.73
N PRO A 5 -10.91 20.51 0.53
CA PRO A 5 -9.89 19.67 1.15
C PRO A 5 -9.74 18.37 0.35
N VAL A 6 -8.50 18.05 -0.01
CA VAL A 6 -8.17 16.83 -0.77
C VAL A 6 -8.54 15.64 0.11
N PRO A 7 -9.40 14.72 -0.36
CA PRO A 7 -9.77 13.54 0.41
C PRO A 7 -8.57 12.59 0.54
N PRO A 8 -8.48 11.84 1.64
CA PRO A 8 -7.41 10.89 1.85
C PRO A 8 -7.47 9.77 0.81
N ILE A 9 -6.34 9.46 0.18
CA ILE A 9 -6.22 8.31 -0.71
C ILE A 9 -5.77 7.12 0.14
N LEU A 10 -6.62 6.09 0.19
CA LEU A 10 -6.33 4.84 0.89
C LEU A 10 -5.92 3.75 -0.10
N MET A 11 -4.92 2.95 0.28
CA MET A 11 -4.48 1.74 -0.43
C MET A 11 -4.35 0.59 0.56
N GLY A 12 -4.93 -0.56 0.23
CA GLY A 12 -4.71 -1.81 0.95
C GLY A 12 -3.38 -2.43 0.50
N VAL A 13 -2.39 -2.51 1.38
CA VAL A 13 -1.08 -3.11 1.12
C VAL A 13 -0.68 -4.08 2.23
N TYR A 14 0.22 -5.00 1.93
CA TYR A 14 0.82 -5.87 2.93
C TYR A 14 2.09 -5.24 3.48
N ARG A 15 2.20 -5.22 4.81
CA ARG A 15 3.43 -4.87 5.52
C ARG A 15 4.22 -6.12 5.86
N TYR A 16 5.51 -6.06 5.56
CA TYR A 16 6.53 -6.94 6.13
C TYR A 16 7.34 -6.14 7.16
N PRO A 17 7.38 -6.58 8.43
CA PRO A 17 8.15 -5.90 9.46
C PRO A 17 9.67 -5.99 9.23
N ARG A 18 10.15 -7.01 8.50
CA ARG A 18 11.54 -7.16 8.04
C ARG A 18 11.58 -7.85 6.67
N MET A 19 12.60 -7.59 5.85
CA MET A 19 12.86 -8.41 4.65
C MET A 19 13.11 -9.87 5.08
N MET A 20 12.46 -10.81 4.38
CA MET A 20 12.50 -12.28 4.62
C MET A 20 11.63 -12.84 5.76
N THR A 21 10.63 -12.10 6.26
CA THR A 21 9.61 -12.74 7.11
C THR A 21 8.61 -13.50 6.25
N SER A 22 8.33 -14.76 6.59
CA SER A 22 7.22 -15.54 6.05
C SER A 22 5.84 -15.03 6.50
N LYS A 23 5.82 -13.94 7.27
CA LYS A 23 4.63 -13.30 7.82
C LYS A 23 4.57 -11.87 7.31
N SER A 24 3.49 -11.58 6.59
CA SER A 24 3.02 -10.24 6.28
C SER A 24 1.69 -9.99 6.98
N GLU A 25 1.42 -8.74 7.32
CA GLU A 25 0.11 -8.31 7.82
C GLU A 25 -0.58 -7.39 6.81
N PRO A 26 -1.91 -7.47 6.67
CA PRO A 26 -2.67 -6.55 5.84
C PRO A 26 -2.77 -5.20 6.54
N THR A 27 -2.45 -4.15 5.80
CA THR A 27 -2.39 -2.77 6.28
C THR A 27 -3.09 -1.82 5.32
N ILE A 28 -3.63 -0.73 5.85
CA ILE A 28 -4.12 0.39 5.05
C ILE A 28 -3.07 1.49 5.12
N LEU A 29 -2.53 1.83 3.96
CA LEU A 29 -1.76 3.06 3.79
C LEU A 29 -2.74 4.18 3.45
N GLY A 30 -2.74 5.21 4.27
CA GLY A 30 -3.47 6.43 3.99
C GLY A 30 -2.55 7.60 3.73
N VAL A 31 -2.93 8.42 2.76
CA VAL A 31 -2.12 9.52 2.28
C VAL A 31 -2.96 10.78 2.11
N LEU A 32 -2.43 11.88 2.64
CA LEU A 32 -2.88 13.24 2.41
C LEU A 32 -1.68 14.11 1.99
N PRO A 33 -1.91 15.26 1.33
CA PRO A 33 -0.83 16.19 1.05
C PRO A 33 0.00 16.49 2.31
N GLY A 34 1.29 16.15 2.28
CA GLY A 34 2.22 16.38 3.40
C GLY A 34 2.11 15.41 4.59
N ARG A 35 1.24 14.39 4.56
CA ARG A 35 1.06 13.44 5.67
C ARG A 35 0.81 12.02 5.18
N VAL A 36 1.42 11.04 5.84
CA VAL A 36 1.23 9.62 5.54
C VAL A 36 1.08 8.84 6.83
N TRP A 37 0.14 7.91 6.86
CA TRP A 37 -0.05 6.99 7.97
C TRP A 37 -0.25 5.56 7.48
N LEU A 38 0.06 4.62 8.35
CA LEU A 38 -0.09 3.20 8.09
C LEU A 38 -0.81 2.56 9.26
N VAL A 39 -1.92 1.89 8.99
CA VAL A 39 -2.74 1.19 9.98
C VAL A 39 -2.69 -0.29 9.70
N GLY A 40 -2.29 -1.08 10.70
CA GLY A 40 -2.41 -2.54 10.67
C GLY A 40 -3.61 -3.02 11.47
N GLN A 41 -3.78 -4.33 11.57
CA GLN A 41 -4.87 -4.92 12.36
C GLN A 41 -4.76 -4.60 13.85
N GLY A 42 -3.54 -4.39 14.36
CA GLY A 42 -3.28 -3.99 15.76
C GLY A 42 -3.38 -2.48 16.02
N GLY A 43 -3.77 -1.67 15.03
CA GLY A 43 -3.86 -0.22 15.13
C GLY A 43 -2.81 0.53 14.30
N VAL A 44 -2.60 1.80 14.64
CA VAL A 44 -1.69 2.70 13.91
C VAL A 44 -0.25 2.24 14.09
N LEU A 45 0.41 1.89 12.99
CA LEU A 45 1.82 1.50 12.96
C LEU A 45 2.74 2.73 12.92
N PHE A 46 2.35 3.74 12.14
CA PHE A 46 2.91 5.08 12.21
C PHE A 46 1.92 6.09 11.62
N ASP A 47 2.09 7.35 12.01
CA ASP A 47 1.48 8.52 11.41
C ASP A 47 2.50 9.66 11.47
N ALA A 48 2.93 10.15 10.31
CA ALA A 48 4.04 11.07 10.22
C ALA A 48 3.87 12.09 9.08
N PRO A 49 4.45 13.30 9.22
CA PRO A 49 4.57 14.22 8.11
C PRO A 49 5.46 13.62 7.01
N ALA A 50 5.14 13.89 5.74
CA ALA A 50 5.83 13.29 4.60
C ALA A 50 7.35 13.55 4.61
N GLN A 51 7.78 14.71 5.14
CA GLN A 51 9.20 15.08 5.24
C GLN A 51 9.98 14.22 6.25
N ALA A 52 9.29 13.56 7.20
CA ALA A 52 9.91 12.64 8.16
C ALA A 52 10.04 11.21 7.61
N ILE A 53 9.56 10.96 6.39
CA ILE A 53 9.52 9.64 5.77
C ILE A 53 10.52 9.58 4.63
N ARG A 54 11.30 8.50 4.59
CA ARG A 54 12.12 8.15 3.43
C ARG A 54 11.59 6.89 2.80
N ALA A 55 11.30 6.93 1.51
CA ALA A 55 10.90 5.77 0.74
C ALA A 55 12.10 5.22 -0.04
N LYS A 56 12.19 3.89 -0.15
CA LYS A 56 13.13 3.21 -1.03
C LYS A 56 12.38 2.19 -1.87
N ALA A 57 12.26 2.47 -3.15
CA ALA A 57 11.59 1.60 -4.11
C ALA A 57 12.51 0.46 -4.60
N SER A 58 12.03 -0.78 -4.53
CA SER A 58 12.69 -1.90 -5.21
C SER A 58 12.27 -1.97 -6.67
N LYS A 59 13.15 -1.57 -7.59
CA LYS A 59 12.86 -1.54 -9.04
C LYS A 59 12.48 -2.92 -9.60
N THR A 60 12.97 -3.99 -8.99
CA THR A 60 12.81 -5.37 -9.52
C THR A 60 11.53 -6.06 -9.05
N VAL A 61 11.10 -5.81 -7.80
CA VAL A 61 10.07 -6.63 -7.11
C VAL A 61 8.83 -5.81 -6.73
N GLY A 62 8.76 -4.52 -7.08
CA GLY A 62 7.55 -3.69 -6.87
C GLY A 62 7.27 -3.28 -5.42
N HIS A 63 7.96 -3.81 -4.42
CA HIS A 63 7.79 -3.35 -3.03
C HIS A 63 8.44 -1.97 -2.80
N VAL A 64 7.95 -1.26 -1.79
CA VAL A 64 8.49 0.03 -1.33
C VAL A 64 8.80 -0.08 0.15
N THR A 65 10.02 0.27 0.54
CA THR A 65 10.40 0.34 1.96
C THR A 65 10.21 1.76 2.45
N LEU A 66 9.43 1.96 3.51
CA LEU A 66 9.34 3.22 4.24
C LEU A 66 10.21 3.16 5.48
N GLU A 67 11.05 4.19 5.66
CA GLU A 67 11.78 4.45 6.89
C GLU A 67 11.16 5.66 7.59
N VAL A 68 10.64 5.44 8.79
CA VAL A 68 9.91 6.43 9.59
C VAL A 68 10.38 6.34 11.03
N ASN A 69 10.88 7.43 11.61
CA ASN A 69 11.36 7.48 13.00
C ASN A 69 12.33 6.34 13.37
N GLY A 70 13.18 5.92 12.43
CA GLY A 70 14.12 4.79 12.61
C GLY A 70 13.52 3.38 12.45
N GLY A 71 12.19 3.27 12.29
CA GLY A 71 11.49 2.04 11.96
C GLY A 71 11.43 1.79 10.44
N LYS A 72 11.51 0.52 10.02
CA LYS A 72 11.40 0.12 8.61
C LYS A 72 10.11 -0.66 8.36
N HIS A 73 9.40 -0.29 7.30
CA HIS A 73 8.14 -0.90 6.88
C HIS A 73 8.24 -1.25 5.39
N VAL A 74 8.33 -2.53 5.06
CA VAL A 74 8.34 -2.96 3.66
C VAL A 74 6.90 -3.18 3.22
N LEU A 75 6.43 -2.38 2.28
CA LEU A 75 5.07 -2.42 1.74
C LEU A 75 5.05 -3.11 0.38
N ALA A 76 4.08 -3.99 0.19
CA ALA A 76 3.89 -4.77 -1.03
C ALA A 76 2.40 -4.89 -1.38
N GLY A 77 2.09 -5.08 -2.65
CA GLY A 77 0.75 -5.44 -3.10
C GLY A 77 0.41 -6.91 -2.83
N ILE A 78 1.42 -7.77 -2.72
CA ILE A 78 1.27 -9.19 -2.43
C ILE A 78 1.83 -9.50 -1.05
N GLY A 79 1.03 -10.18 -0.24
CA GLY A 79 1.43 -10.70 1.07
C GLY A 79 2.14 -12.04 0.99
N SER A 80 2.63 -12.53 2.13
CA SER A 80 3.14 -13.91 2.25
C SER A 80 1.98 -14.90 2.13
N ALA A 81 2.25 -16.14 1.69
CA ALA A 81 1.24 -17.20 1.68
C ALA A 81 0.66 -17.51 3.07
N SER A 82 1.45 -17.30 4.13
CA SER A 82 0.99 -17.41 5.52
C SER A 82 0.46 -16.08 6.10
N GLY A 83 0.26 -15.07 5.26
CA GLY A 83 -0.26 -13.77 5.68
C GLY A 83 -1.77 -13.82 5.90
N ALA A 84 -2.27 -13.10 6.90
CA ALA A 84 -3.72 -12.97 7.10
C ALA A 84 -4.35 -12.16 5.95
N PRO A 85 -5.57 -12.51 5.50
CA PRO A 85 -6.30 -11.66 4.55
C PRO A 85 -6.74 -10.35 5.22
N PHE A 86 -7.08 -9.35 4.38
CA PHE A 86 -7.74 -8.14 4.86
C PHE A 86 -9.03 -8.49 5.61
N SER A 87 -9.25 -7.85 6.74
CA SER A 87 -10.52 -7.97 7.49
C SER A 87 -11.66 -7.28 6.73
N GLU A 88 -12.90 -7.70 6.99
CA GLU A 88 -14.08 -7.06 6.40
C GLU A 88 -14.15 -5.57 6.72
N GLN A 89 -13.73 -5.17 7.93
CA GLN A 89 -13.67 -3.77 8.33
C GLN A 89 -12.66 -2.98 7.47
N GLN A 90 -11.48 -3.53 7.21
CA GLN A 90 -10.49 -2.88 6.34
C GLN A 90 -10.99 -2.75 4.89
N LEU A 91 -11.67 -3.78 4.38
CA LEU A 91 -12.27 -3.74 3.05
C LEU A 91 -13.39 -2.69 2.97
N ALA A 92 -14.23 -2.60 4.00
CA ALA A 92 -15.29 -1.60 4.09
C ALA A 92 -14.73 -0.17 4.14
N GLU A 93 -13.65 0.06 4.91
CA GLU A 93 -12.97 1.37 4.98
C GLU A 93 -12.39 1.78 3.63
N LEU A 94 -11.70 0.86 2.96
CA LEU A 94 -11.16 1.05 1.62
C LEU A 94 -12.24 1.38 0.59
N ALA A 95 -13.38 0.67 0.63
CA ALA A 95 -14.52 0.91 -0.25
C ALA A 95 -15.22 2.25 0.07
N ALA A 96 -15.44 2.57 1.34
CA ALA A 96 -16.09 3.80 1.79
C ALA A 96 -15.28 5.06 1.44
N SER A 97 -13.96 4.93 1.30
CA SER A 97 -13.07 6.00 0.85
C SER A 97 -13.29 6.40 -0.62
N ARG A 98 -13.89 5.54 -1.45
CA ARG A 98 -13.92 5.73 -2.92
C ARG A 98 -14.75 6.91 -3.41
N PRO A 99 -16.00 7.12 -2.98
CA PRO A 99 -16.83 8.20 -3.52
C PRO A 99 -16.18 9.58 -3.37
N ALA A 100 -15.48 9.82 -2.25
CA ALA A 100 -14.78 11.07 -2.00
C ALA A 100 -13.60 11.26 -2.97
N VAL A 101 -12.80 10.21 -3.20
CA VAL A 101 -11.61 10.23 -4.06
C VAL A 101 -12.00 10.33 -5.55
N GLU A 102 -13.10 9.68 -5.95
CA GLU A 102 -13.67 9.77 -7.31
C GLU A 102 -14.22 11.16 -7.62
N GLY A 103 -14.86 11.80 -6.64
CA GLY A 103 -15.38 13.15 -6.75
C GLY A 103 -14.33 14.27 -6.75
N HIS A 104 -13.04 13.97 -6.51
CA HIS A 104 -12.00 14.98 -6.35
C HIS A 104 -10.99 15.02 -7.51
N PRO A 105 -10.95 16.08 -8.34
CA PRO A 105 -10.10 16.15 -9.54
C PRO A 105 -8.61 15.97 -9.26
N ALA A 106 -8.10 16.53 -8.16
CA ALA A 106 -6.68 16.40 -7.83
C ALA A 106 -6.30 14.94 -7.51
N SER A 107 -7.23 14.17 -6.94
CA SER A 107 -6.99 12.77 -6.62
C SER A 107 -7.02 11.90 -7.88
N GLN A 108 -7.89 12.22 -8.84
CA GLN A 108 -7.96 11.57 -10.15
C GLN A 108 -6.72 11.76 -11.03
N SER A 109 -5.84 12.71 -10.69
CA SER A 109 -4.55 12.86 -11.40
C SER A 109 -3.58 11.71 -11.09
N LEU A 110 -3.77 10.99 -9.98
CA LEU A 110 -2.91 9.91 -9.49
C LEU A 110 -3.50 8.52 -9.77
N MET A 111 -2.66 7.52 -10.02
CA MET A 111 -3.08 6.12 -10.20
C MET A 111 -3.93 5.63 -9.02
N ALA A 112 -3.47 5.87 -7.79
CA ALA A 112 -4.17 5.47 -6.55
C ALA A 112 -5.52 6.18 -6.31
N GLY A 113 -5.75 7.29 -7.02
CA GLY A 113 -7.05 7.95 -7.01
C GLY A 113 -8.03 7.40 -8.04
N ARG A 114 -7.54 6.86 -9.17
CA ARG A 114 -8.37 6.35 -10.27
C ARG A 114 -8.95 4.96 -10.03
N THR A 115 -8.35 4.18 -9.15
CA THR A 115 -8.79 2.80 -8.88
C THR A 115 -8.61 2.44 -7.42
N LEU A 116 -9.42 1.50 -6.95
CA LEU A 116 -9.26 0.92 -5.62
C LEU A 116 -8.13 -0.11 -5.64
N TYR A 117 -7.07 0.14 -4.88
CA TYR A 117 -6.01 -0.84 -4.69
C TYR A 117 -6.21 -1.59 -3.38
N VAL A 118 -6.37 -2.91 -3.50
CA VAL A 118 -6.35 -3.85 -2.38
C VAL A 118 -5.39 -4.97 -2.72
N GLY A 119 -4.35 -5.13 -1.90
CA GLY A 119 -3.40 -6.21 -2.06
C GLY A 119 -4.02 -7.59 -1.84
N ALA A 120 -3.36 -8.61 -2.37
CA ALA A 120 -3.78 -10.00 -2.23
C ALA A 120 -2.80 -10.82 -1.36
N PRO A 121 -3.28 -11.80 -0.58
CA PRO A 121 -2.37 -12.77 0.02
C PRO A 121 -1.65 -13.52 -1.10
N GLY A 122 -0.35 -13.76 -0.93
CA GLY A 122 0.42 -14.53 -1.90
C GLY A 122 0.03 -16.01 -1.89
N LYS A 123 0.34 -16.72 -2.98
CA LYS A 123 0.13 -18.17 -3.10
C LYS A 123 1.43 -18.96 -3.11
N ILE A 124 2.58 -18.26 -3.15
CA ILE A 124 3.90 -18.89 -3.08
C ILE A 124 4.17 -19.36 -1.66
N ASP A 125 4.01 -20.66 -1.44
CA ASP A 125 4.26 -21.37 -0.18
C ASP A 125 5.57 -22.19 -0.22
N GLY A 126 6.32 -22.14 -1.33
CA GLY A 126 7.54 -22.92 -1.56
C GLY A 126 7.32 -24.20 -2.36
N THR A 127 6.08 -24.54 -2.72
CA THR A 127 5.75 -25.69 -3.57
C THR A 127 5.65 -25.30 -5.05
N TYR A 128 5.79 -26.29 -5.95
CA TYR A 128 5.59 -26.09 -7.39
C TYR A 128 4.16 -25.63 -7.71
N GLN A 129 3.16 -26.19 -7.03
CA GLN A 129 1.75 -25.82 -7.21
C GLN A 129 1.49 -24.37 -6.78
N GLY A 130 2.03 -23.93 -5.64
CA GLY A 130 1.96 -22.52 -5.20
C GLY A 130 2.63 -21.57 -6.20
N GLY A 131 3.77 -21.97 -6.78
CA GLY A 131 4.44 -21.22 -7.85
C GLY A 131 3.60 -21.06 -9.12
N VAL A 132 2.93 -22.12 -9.58
CA VAL A 132 2.04 -22.06 -10.75
C VAL A 132 0.82 -21.18 -10.47
N GLN A 133 0.21 -21.30 -9.29
CA GLN A 133 -0.95 -20.49 -8.90
C GLN A 133 -0.62 -18.99 -8.80
N SER A 134 0.60 -18.64 -8.38
CA SER A 134 1.09 -17.26 -8.35
C SER A 134 1.16 -16.64 -9.75
N ILE A 135 1.68 -17.41 -10.72
CA ILE A 135 1.78 -16.98 -12.12
C ILE A 135 0.38 -16.80 -12.72
N VAL A 136 -0.50 -17.79 -12.54
CA VAL A 136 -1.90 -17.72 -13.01
C VAL A 136 -2.65 -16.56 -12.37
N GLY A 137 -2.40 -16.30 -11.08
CA GLY A 137 -3.00 -15.20 -10.33
C GLY A 137 -2.46 -13.81 -10.66
N ARG A 138 -1.49 -13.69 -11.59
CA ARG A 138 -0.82 -12.42 -11.95
C ARG A 138 -0.21 -11.68 -10.75
N GLU A 139 0.28 -12.39 -9.74
CA GLU A 139 0.82 -11.77 -8.51
C GLU A 139 1.96 -10.78 -8.81
N ILE A 140 2.87 -11.13 -9.72
CA ILE A 140 3.96 -10.23 -10.16
C ILE A 140 3.41 -8.96 -10.82
N GLY A 141 2.32 -9.09 -11.60
CA GLY A 141 1.64 -7.97 -12.24
C GLY A 141 1.03 -7.02 -11.21
N GLN A 142 0.22 -7.57 -10.30
CA GLN A 142 -0.41 -6.82 -9.21
C GLN A 142 0.63 -6.12 -8.33
N GLN A 143 1.72 -6.84 -7.98
CA GLN A 143 2.82 -6.30 -7.20
C GLN A 143 3.49 -5.11 -7.88
N ARG A 144 3.68 -5.16 -9.20
CA ARG A 144 4.27 -4.06 -9.98
C ARG A 144 3.33 -2.87 -10.07
N GLU A 145 2.04 -3.11 -10.30
CA GLU A 145 1.02 -2.09 -10.43
C GLU A 145 0.81 -1.32 -9.11
N ILE A 146 0.58 -2.04 -8.01
CA ILE A 146 0.48 -1.46 -6.67
C ILE A 146 1.79 -0.75 -6.30
N GLY A 147 2.94 -1.34 -6.64
CA GLY A 147 4.24 -0.73 -6.44
C GLY A 147 4.45 0.59 -7.17
N ALA A 148 3.94 0.70 -8.41
CA ALA A 148 3.99 1.91 -9.22
C ALA A 148 3.06 2.99 -8.65
N ALA A 149 1.81 2.62 -8.35
CA ALA A 149 0.83 3.52 -7.74
C ALA A 149 1.31 4.05 -6.38
N LEU A 150 1.94 3.19 -5.57
CA LEU A 150 2.50 3.57 -4.28
C LEU A 150 3.63 4.61 -4.41
N ARG A 151 4.54 4.43 -5.36
CA ARG A 151 5.65 5.38 -5.60
C ARG A 151 5.15 6.72 -6.08
N GLU A 152 4.24 6.71 -7.06
CA GLU A 152 3.64 7.92 -7.58
C GLU A 152 2.94 8.69 -6.46
N LEU A 153 2.12 7.99 -5.67
CA LEU A 153 1.39 8.59 -4.55
C LEU A 153 2.32 9.20 -3.50
N LEU A 154 3.35 8.46 -3.06
CA LEU A 154 4.32 8.95 -2.07
C LEU A 154 5.11 10.15 -2.58
N THR A 155 5.52 10.12 -3.85
CA THR A 155 6.22 11.25 -4.49
C THR A 155 5.31 12.48 -4.55
N ALA A 156 4.04 12.29 -4.93
CA ALA A 156 3.06 13.38 -5.05
C ALA A 156 2.78 14.08 -3.72
N VAL A 157 2.92 13.39 -2.59
CA VAL A 157 2.71 13.98 -1.25
C VAL A 157 3.97 14.46 -0.56
N GLY A 158 5.11 14.44 -1.26
CA GLY A 158 6.37 15.01 -0.80
C GLY A 158 7.22 14.09 0.08
N VAL A 159 7.03 12.78 0.00
CA VAL A 159 7.96 11.81 0.59
C VAL A 159 9.24 11.77 -0.25
N ALA A 160 10.40 11.80 0.42
CA ALA A 160 11.68 11.64 -0.26
C ALA A 160 11.85 10.17 -0.73
N VAL A 161 12.02 9.96 -2.05
CA VAL A 161 12.16 8.64 -2.70
C VAL A 161 13.57 8.42 -3.22
#